data_AF-A0A7H2BGG2-F1
#
_entry.id   AF-A0A7H2BGG2-F1
#
_cell.length_a   1.000
_cell.length_b   1.000
_cell.length_c   1.000
_cell.angle_alpha   90.00
_cell.angle_beta   90.00
_cell.angle_gamma   90.00
#
_symmetry.space_group_name_H-M   'P 1'
#
loop_
_entity.id
_entity.type
_entity.pdbx_description
1 polymer ?
#
loop_
_entity_poly.entity_id
_entity_poly.type
_entity_poly.pdbx_seq_one_letter_code
_entity_poly.pdbx_strand_id
1 'polypeptide(L)'
;MTIPVFELRDRLAKARTTAGYTQADLADKLHITRATLNRYETGQRIAPDSIVQSIAEATGVPREWFYAQDGEQTIGTTTQRFTIEVNADGARIVD
;
A
#
# COMPACT_ATOMS: atom_id res chain seq x y z
N MET A 1 9.90 8.37 19.05
CA MET A 1 9.72 7.20 18.16
C MET A 1 9.19 7.72 16.84
N THR A 2 9.96 7.64 15.76
CA THR A 2 9.55 8.12 14.44
C THR A 2 8.83 6.99 13.70
N ILE A 3 7.66 7.28 13.16
CA ILE A 3 6.91 6.34 12.32
C ILE A 3 7.49 6.44 10.91
N PRO A 4 7.84 5.31 10.24
CA PRO A 4 8.30 5.36 8.86
C PRO A 4 7.16 5.80 7.93
N VAL A 5 7.48 6.65 6.95
CA VAL A 5 6.58 7.11 5.89
C VAL A 5 6.97 6.41 4.60
N PHE A 6 6.01 5.79 3.93
CA PHE A 6 6.14 5.13 2.63
C PHE A 6 5.60 6.02 1.52
N GLU A 7 6.50 6.40 0.61
CA GLU A 7 6.10 7.11 -0.60
C GLU A 7 5.59 6.13 -1.68
N LEU A 8 5.02 6.69 -2.75
CA LEU A 8 4.56 5.90 -3.91
C LEU A 8 5.63 4.92 -4.40
N ARG A 9 6.90 5.35 -4.52
CA ARG A 9 8.01 4.50 -4.98
C ARG A 9 8.20 3.24 -4.12
N ASP A 10 8.05 3.39 -2.80
CA ASP A 10 8.22 2.30 -1.84
C ASP A 10 7.04 1.33 -1.95
N ARG A 11 5.84 1.87 -2.14
CA ARG A 11 4.61 1.11 -2.37
C ARG A 11 4.67 0.32 -3.68
N LEU A 12 5.18 0.90 -4.77
CA LEU A 12 5.39 0.19 -6.04
C LEU A 12 6.31 -1.03 -5.86
N ALA A 13 7.49 -0.82 -5.26
CA ALA A 13 8.44 -1.90 -5.00
C ALA A 13 7.86 -2.98 -4.07
N LYS A 14 7.10 -2.56 -3.05
CA LYS A 14 6.45 -3.48 -2.11
C LYS A 14 5.37 -4.32 -2.78
N ALA A 15 4.49 -3.73 -3.58
CA ALA A 15 3.46 -4.46 -4.32
C ALA A 15 4.08 -5.50 -5.26
N ARG A 16 5.11 -5.10 -6.02
CA ARG A 16 5.84 -6.01 -6.92
C ARG A 16 6.44 -7.20 -6.18
N THR A 17 7.18 -6.94 -5.11
CA THR A 17 7.88 -8.00 -4.36
C THR A 17 6.91 -8.91 -3.61
N THR A 18 5.83 -8.37 -3.05
CA THR A 18 4.77 -9.17 -2.41
C THR A 18 4.04 -10.07 -3.42
N ALA A 19 3.89 -9.63 -4.67
CA ALA A 19 3.35 -10.45 -5.76
C ALA A 19 4.37 -11.48 -6.34
N GLY A 20 5.60 -11.53 -5.82
CA GLY A 20 6.62 -12.50 -6.25
C GLY A 20 7.34 -12.15 -7.54
N TYR A 21 7.19 -10.93 -8.05
CA TYR A 21 7.82 -10.51 -9.32
C TYR A 21 9.22 -9.91 -9.11
N THR A 22 10.15 -10.27 -10.00
CA THR A 22 11.35 -9.45 -10.22
C THR A 22 10.98 -8.16 -10.97
N GLN A 23 11.89 -7.19 -11.01
CA GLN A 23 11.69 -5.99 -11.84
C GLN A 23 11.60 -6.31 -13.34
N ALA A 24 12.26 -7.38 -13.80
CA ALA A 24 12.15 -7.81 -15.20
C ALA A 24 10.75 -8.35 -15.47
N ASP A 25 10.26 -9.28 -14.63
CA ASP A 25 8.94 -9.91 -14.81
C ASP A 25 7.81 -8.89 -14.86
N LEU A 26 7.80 -7.93 -13.92
CA LEU A 26 6.75 -6.92 -13.89
C LEU A 26 6.88 -5.95 -15.07
N ALA A 27 8.10 -5.54 -15.44
CA ALA A 27 8.31 -4.65 -16.57
C ALA A 27 7.84 -5.28 -17.90
N ASP A 28 8.15 -6.56 -18.11
CA ASP A 28 7.70 -7.32 -19.27
C ASP A 28 6.17 -7.42 -19.33
N LYS A 29 5.54 -7.69 -18.18
CA LYS A 29 4.07 -7.74 -18.06
C LYS A 29 3.40 -6.38 -18.31
N LEU A 30 4.09 -5.28 -18.04
CA LEU A 30 3.62 -3.91 -18.26
C LEU A 30 4.01 -3.34 -19.63
N HIS A 31 4.76 -4.10 -20.44
CA HIS A 31 5.31 -3.65 -21.72
C HIS A 31 6.16 -2.38 -21.59
N ILE A 32 6.94 -2.28 -20.52
CA ILE A 32 7.93 -1.21 -20.29
C ILE A 32 9.32 -1.81 -20.10
N THR A 33 10.36 -0.99 -20.17
CA THR A 33 11.71 -1.48 -19.86
C THR A 33 11.89 -1.66 -18.35
N ARG A 34 12.70 -2.65 -17.94
CA ARG A 34 13.15 -2.79 -16.55
C ARG A 34 13.75 -1.49 -15.99
N ALA A 35 14.51 -0.76 -16.80
CA ALA A 35 15.11 0.51 -16.40
C ALA A 35 14.06 1.60 -16.10
N THR A 36 12.97 1.63 -16.88
CA THR A 36 11.83 2.52 -16.64
C THR A 36 11.16 2.20 -15.30
N LEU A 37 10.87 0.91 -15.03
CA LEU A 37 10.32 0.48 -13.75
C LEU A 37 11.24 0.84 -12.58
N ASN A 38 12.55 0.61 -12.73
CA ASN A 38 13.53 0.96 -11.70
C ASN A 38 13.55 2.45 -11.38
N ARG A 39 13.41 3.33 -12.39
CA ARG A 39 13.32 4.78 -12.16
C ARG A 39 12.09 5.17 -11.33
N TYR A 40 10.99 4.43 -11.47
CA TYR A 40 9.79 4.63 -10.64
C TYR A 40 10.01 4.16 -9.20
N GLU A 41 10.53 2.95 -9.03
CA GLU A 41 10.75 2.35 -7.69
C GLU A 41 11.85 3.03 -6.88
N THR A 42 12.78 3.72 -7.55
CA THR A 42 13.84 4.50 -6.90
C THR A 42 13.50 5.98 -6.72
N GLY A 43 12.32 6.42 -7.19
CA GLY A 43 11.90 7.82 -7.12
C GLY A 43 12.63 8.76 -8.09
N GLN A 44 13.49 8.25 -8.98
CA GLN A 44 14.13 9.05 -10.03
C GLN A 44 13.12 9.64 -11.03
N ARG A 45 11.95 9.01 -11.17
CA ARG A 45 10.82 9.53 -11.93
C ARG A 45 9.52 9.18 -11.21
N ILE A 46 8.57 10.10 -11.22
CA ILE A 46 7.21 9.83 -10.72
C ILE A 46 6.50 8.92 -11.73
N ALA A 47 5.96 7.81 -11.25
CA ALA A 47 5.14 6.91 -12.07
C ALA A 47 3.84 7.64 -12.47
N PRO A 48 3.49 7.69 -13.78
CA PRO A 48 2.19 8.20 -14.18
C PRO A 48 1.08 7.29 -13.67
N ASP A 49 -0.12 7.84 -13.47
CA ASP A 49 -1.28 7.13 -12.92
C ASP A 49 -1.64 5.87 -13.72
N SER A 50 -1.48 5.90 -15.05
CA SER A 50 -1.66 4.72 -15.91
C SER A 50 -0.73 3.56 -15.56
N ILE A 51 0.53 3.85 -15.19
CA ILE A 51 1.47 2.82 -14.73
C ILE A 51 1.05 2.30 -13.36
N VAL A 52 0.60 3.16 -12.45
CA VAL A 52 0.10 2.73 -11.14
C VAL A 52 -1.11 1.79 -11.30
N GLN A 53 -2.04 2.12 -12.19
CA GLN A 53 -3.18 1.26 -12.55
C GLN A 53 -2.72 -0.11 -13.10
N SER A 54 -1.76 -0.13 -14.04
CA SER A 54 -1.24 -1.40 -14.55
C SER A 54 -0.50 -2.24 -13.50
N ILE A 55 0.21 -1.60 -12.56
CA ILE A 55 0.84 -2.29 -11.43
C ILE A 55 -0.22 -2.86 -10.48
N ALA A 56 -1.28 -2.11 -10.18
CA ALA A 56 -2.40 -2.58 -9.37
C ALA A 56 -3.04 -3.85 -9.96
N GLU A 57 -3.35 -3.82 -11.26
CA GLU A 57 -3.90 -4.98 -11.99
C GLU A 57 -2.94 -6.17 -12.01
N ALA A 58 -1.64 -5.92 -12.21
CA ALA A 58 -0.65 -6.99 -12.28
C ALA A 58 -0.37 -7.65 -10.93
N THR A 59 -0.43 -6.89 -9.84
CA THR A 59 -0.08 -7.35 -8.49
C THR A 59 -1.29 -7.75 -7.66
N GLY A 60 -2.51 -7.41 -8.10
CA GLY A 60 -3.75 -7.60 -7.34
C GLY A 60 -3.90 -6.65 -6.15
N VAL A 61 -3.02 -5.66 -6.01
CA VAL A 61 -3.08 -4.65 -4.95
C VAL A 61 -4.07 -3.56 -5.35
N PRO A 62 -5.02 -3.17 -4.49
CA PRO A 62 -5.95 -2.08 -4.78
C PRO A 62 -5.22 -0.78 -5.13
N ARG A 63 -5.69 -0.08 -6.15
CA ARG A 63 -5.08 1.18 -6.62
C ARG A 63 -4.92 2.20 -5.50
N GLU A 64 -5.93 2.31 -4.64
CA GLU A 64 -6.03 3.28 -3.55
C GLU A 64 -4.88 3.11 -2.55
N TRP A 65 -4.38 1.88 -2.39
CA TRP A 65 -3.28 1.59 -1.48
C TRP A 65 -1.97 2.30 -1.86
N PHE A 66 -1.75 2.57 -3.15
CA PHE A 66 -0.55 3.27 -3.64
C PHE A 66 -0.53 4.76 -3.28
N TYR A 67 -1.68 5.35 -2.97
CA TYR A 67 -1.85 6.77 -2.66
C TYR A 67 -2.22 7.05 -1.20
N ALA A 68 -2.46 5.99 -0.42
CA ALA A 68 -2.75 6.12 1.01
C ALA A 68 -1.62 6.90 1.71
N GLN A 69 -2.00 7.90 2.50
CA GLN A 69 -1.07 8.68 3.30
C GLN A 69 -0.71 7.90 4.57
N ASP A 70 0.59 7.76 4.87
CA ASP A 70 0.98 7.19 6.16
C ASP A 70 0.66 8.19 7.27
N GLY A 71 -0.24 7.79 8.17
CA GLY A 71 -0.81 8.63 9.22
C GLY A 71 -2.34 8.65 9.23
N GLU A 72 -2.98 8.28 8.12
CA GLU A 72 -4.42 8.04 8.08
C GLU A 72 -4.72 6.63 8.60
N GLN A 73 -4.96 6.52 9.91
CA GLN A 73 -5.54 5.32 10.49
C GLN A 73 -7.00 5.23 10.03
N THR A 74 -7.27 4.58 8.90
CA THR A 74 -8.64 4.21 8.55
C THR A 74 -9.06 3.04 9.46
N ILE A 75 -9.52 3.34 10.67
CA ILE A 75 -10.31 2.38 11.44
C ILE A 75 -11.68 2.29 10.75
N GLY A 76 -11.72 1.41 9.76
CA GLY A 76 -12.91 0.85 9.14
C GLY A 76 -13.58 1.72 8.09
N THR A 77 -14.14 1.05 7.08
CA THR A 77 -15.41 1.48 6.45
C THR A 77 -16.59 1.33 7.44
N THR A 78 -16.35 1.48 8.76
CA THR A 78 -17.30 1.61 9.87
C THR A 78 -16.49 1.92 11.14
N THR A 79 -16.61 3.15 11.64
CA THR A 79 -16.24 3.47 13.03
C THR A 79 -17.39 3.00 13.93
N GLN A 80 -17.22 1.86 14.60
CA GLN A 80 -18.08 1.49 15.72
C GLN A 80 -17.47 1.99 17.02
N ARG A 81 -18.24 2.80 17.76
CA ARG A 81 -17.89 3.23 19.11
C ARG A 81 -18.51 2.23 20.08
N PHE A 82 -17.69 1.40 20.70
CA PHE A 82 -18.12 0.50 21.76
C PHE A 82 -17.79 1.12 23.12
N THR A 83 -18.75 1.15 24.04
CA THR A 83 -18.49 1.50 25.43
C THR A 83 -17.88 0.28 26.12
N ILE A 84 -16.68 0.43 26.66
CA ILE A 84 -16.04 -0.63 27.45
C ILE A 84 -16.22 -0.26 28.91
N GLU A 85 -16.96 -1.09 29.64
CA GLU A 85 -17.01 -1.01 31.09
C GLU A 85 -15.92 -1.90 31.69
N VAL A 86 -15.09 -1.31 32.56
CA VAL A 86 -14.01 -2.00 33.27
C VAL A 86 -14.43 -2.27 34.72
N ASN A 87 -14.48 -3.54 35.11
CA ASN A 87 -14.76 -3.97 36.47
C ASN A 87 -13.61 -4.83 37.04
N ALA A 88 -13.67 -5.17 38.33
CA ALA A 88 -12.62 -5.92 39.04
C ALA A 88 -12.29 -7.29 38.42
N ASP A 89 -13.23 -7.88 37.67
CA ASP A 89 -13.08 -9.18 37.00
C ASP A 89 -12.61 -9.07 35.54
N GLY A 90 -12.38 -7.85 35.03
CA GLY A 90 -11.90 -7.57 33.67
C GLY A 90 -12.80 -6.62 32.87
N ALA A 91 -12.33 -6.24 31.67
CA ALA A 91 -13.04 -5.36 30.75
C ALA A 91 -14.10 -6.12 29.93
N ARG A 92 -15.32 -5.59 29.82
CA ARG A 92 -16.39 -6.17 28.99
C ARG A 92 -16.98 -5.12 28.04
N ILE A 93 -17.30 -5.55 26.82
CA ILE A 93 -18.04 -4.77 25.83
C ILE A 93 -19.52 -4.80 26.23
N VAL A 94 -20.14 -3.62 26.34
CA VAL A 94 -21.59 -3.46 26.54
C VAL A 94 -22.21 -2.82 25.30
N ASP A 95 -23.46 -3.19 24.98
CA ASP A 95 -24.25 -2.63 23.86
C ASP A 95 -24.64 -1.17 24.15
#